data_AF-A0A371CKS5-F1
#
_entry.id   AF-A0A371CKS5-F1
#
_cell.length_a   1.000
_cell.length_b   1.000
_cell.length_c   1.000
_cell.angle_alpha   90.00
_cell.angle_beta   90.00
_cell.angle_gamma   90.00
#
_symmetry.space_group_name_H-M   'P 1'
#
loop_
_entity.id
_entity.type
_entity.pdbx_description
1 polymer ?
#
loop_
_entity_poly.entity_id
_entity_poly.type
_entity_poly.pdbx_seq_one_letter_code
_entity_poly.pdbx_strand_id
1 'polypeptide(L)'
;MEPLQDGGDLINYIEFRSDEAHEQDPMSGDGVIGTQHSGTVESIFKELAIGMRRSDIDSMFEELAQEAIKMYLRGRGHPEHVVFRDIIGEATFEHERQDTLLRSQMFLRWMTGKDVIQHDSNARLQIFFSHRGDRGCSVHAGAPFPASPIRVTAPTARCTFIIDEGLRNLLRQAPPFCSFQTWLHGVVLDPNVYDVL
;
A
#
# COMPACT_ATOMS: atom_id res chain seq x y z
N MET A 1 13.44 23.77 10.17
CA MET A 1 12.86 22.84 9.18
C MET A 1 14.03 22.25 8.44
N GLU A 2 14.25 20.95 8.55
CA GLU A 2 15.33 20.27 7.83
C GLU A 2 14.73 19.56 6.61
N PRO A 3 15.40 19.60 5.44
CA PRO A 3 14.99 18.80 4.31
C PRO A 3 15.18 17.31 4.61
N LEU A 4 14.37 16.45 3.98
CA LEU A 4 14.61 15.01 3.96
C LEU A 4 16.01 14.72 3.43
N GLN A 5 16.81 13.95 4.16
CA GLN A 5 18.14 13.53 3.71
C GLN A 5 18.06 12.23 2.90
N ASP A 6 17.18 11.32 3.31
CA ASP A 6 16.82 10.12 2.54
C ASP A 6 15.37 9.65 2.82
N GLY A 7 14.94 8.59 2.16
CA GLY A 7 13.61 8.00 2.39
C GLY A 7 13.45 7.33 3.76
N GLY A 8 14.55 7.03 4.45
CA GLY A 8 14.58 6.49 5.82
C GLY A 8 14.08 7.51 6.85
N ASP A 9 14.41 8.79 6.69
CA ASP A 9 13.91 9.86 7.55
C ASP A 9 12.37 9.88 7.60
N LEU A 10 11.74 9.79 6.44
CA LEU A 10 10.28 9.75 6.32
C LEU A 10 9.70 8.48 6.95
N ILE A 11 10.35 7.32 6.75
CA ILE A 11 9.90 6.06 7.35
C ILE A 11 9.91 6.12 8.88
N ASN A 12 10.94 6.73 9.48
CA ASN A 12 11.04 6.91 10.92
C ASN A 12 9.97 7.88 11.47
N TYR A 13 9.40 8.71 10.60
CA TYR A 13 8.33 9.65 10.92
C TYR A 13 6.92 9.08 10.75
N ILE A 14 6.79 7.87 10.19
CA ILE A 14 5.52 7.18 9.99
C ILE A 14 5.21 6.26 11.17
N GLU A 15 3.97 6.34 11.64
CA GLU A 15 3.38 5.41 12.58
C GLU A 15 2.33 4.54 11.88
N PHE A 16 2.52 3.23 11.90
CA PHE A 16 1.56 2.26 11.37
C PHE A 16 0.63 1.77 12.47
N ARG A 17 -0.67 1.72 12.19
CA ARG A 17 -1.70 1.29 13.14
C ARG A 17 -2.73 0.40 12.46
N SER A 18 -3.16 -0.66 13.15
CA SER A 18 -4.37 -1.39 12.76
C SER A 18 -5.59 -0.55 13.12
N ASP A 19 -6.59 -0.48 12.26
CA ASP A 19 -7.84 0.21 12.59
C ASP A 19 -8.75 -0.75 13.36
N GLU A 20 -8.80 -0.61 14.69
CA GLU A 20 -9.66 -1.42 15.57
C GLU A 20 -11.16 -1.11 15.36
N ALA A 21 -11.49 -0.01 14.67
CA ALA A 21 -12.83 0.52 14.59
C ALA A 21 -13.57 0.12 13.30
N HIS A 22 -13.85 -1.18 13.10
CA HIS A 22 -15.01 -1.57 12.27
C HIS A 22 -15.46 -3.04 12.48
N GLU A 23 -15.63 -3.47 13.73
CA GLU A 23 -16.42 -4.67 14.07
C GLU A 23 -17.95 -4.40 14.04
N GLN A 24 -18.46 -3.81 12.96
CA GLN A 24 -19.90 -3.77 12.71
C GLN A 24 -20.19 -4.19 11.27
N ASP A 25 -19.89 -5.45 10.95
CA ASP A 25 -20.54 -6.13 9.84
C ASP A 25 -21.28 -7.36 10.40
N PRO A 26 -22.61 -7.29 10.64
CA PRO A 26 -23.36 -8.30 11.39
C PRO A 26 -23.63 -9.61 10.60
N MET A 27 -23.01 -9.84 9.45
CA MET A 27 -23.39 -10.94 8.54
C MET A 27 -22.19 -11.70 7.94
N SER A 28 -21.25 -12.18 8.76
CA SER A 28 -20.19 -13.05 8.26
C SER A 28 -20.12 -14.35 9.05
N GLY A 29 -20.93 -15.32 8.61
CA GLY A 29 -20.95 -16.68 9.15
C GLY A 29 -19.67 -17.45 8.82
N ASP A 30 -19.26 -18.31 9.75
CA ASP A 30 -18.15 -19.26 9.60
C ASP A 30 -18.39 -20.21 8.42
N GLY A 31 -17.70 -19.94 7.31
CA GLY A 31 -17.64 -20.81 6.15
C GLY A 31 -16.28 -21.50 6.09
N VAL A 32 -16.26 -22.82 6.34
CA VAL A 32 -15.12 -23.70 6.08
C VAL A 32 -14.97 -23.86 4.56
N ILE A 33 -13.82 -23.49 3.99
CA ILE A 33 -13.59 -23.47 2.53
C ILE A 33 -13.01 -24.80 2.04
N GLY A 34 -13.65 -25.39 1.03
CA GLY A 34 -13.27 -26.62 0.33
C GLY A 34 -12.26 -26.43 -0.81
N THR A 35 -11.56 -27.52 -1.13
CA THR A 35 -10.34 -27.64 -1.93
C THR A 35 -10.53 -27.72 -3.45
N GLN A 36 -9.61 -27.11 -4.21
CA GLN A 36 -9.08 -27.65 -5.48
C GLN A 36 -7.59 -27.24 -5.65
N HIS A 37 -6.80 -28.19 -6.16
CA HIS A 37 -5.33 -28.21 -6.27
C HIS A 37 -4.80 -27.55 -7.56
N SER A 38 -3.77 -26.72 -7.44
CA SER A 38 -2.79 -26.45 -8.49
C SER A 38 -1.50 -25.94 -7.85
N GLY A 39 -0.34 -26.48 -8.26
CA GLY A 39 0.96 -26.22 -7.64
C GLY A 39 1.61 -24.93 -8.16
N THR A 40 1.66 -23.91 -7.29
CA THR A 40 2.41 -22.66 -7.45
C THR A 40 2.66 -22.05 -6.05
N VAL A 41 3.35 -20.92 -5.91
CA VAL A 41 3.49 -20.18 -4.62
C VAL A 41 2.13 -19.95 -3.93
N GLU A 42 1.06 -19.90 -4.71
CA GLU A 42 -0.33 -19.93 -4.27
C GLU A 42 -0.69 -21.14 -3.41
N SER A 43 -0.12 -22.33 -3.66
CA SER A 43 -0.38 -23.53 -2.85
C SER A 43 0.22 -23.40 -1.45
N ILE A 44 1.36 -22.72 -1.31
CA ILE A 44 2.00 -22.47 -0.01
C ILE A 44 1.14 -21.49 0.80
N PHE A 45 0.69 -20.39 0.20
CA PHE A 45 -0.21 -19.45 0.88
C PHE A 45 -1.57 -20.07 1.19
N LYS A 46 -2.11 -20.89 0.30
CA LYS A 46 -3.39 -21.58 0.50
C LYS A 46 -3.29 -22.64 1.58
N GLU A 47 -2.20 -23.42 1.64
CA GLU A 47 -1.96 -24.40 2.71
C GLU A 47 -1.72 -23.73 4.08
N LEU A 48 -1.00 -22.60 4.10
CA LEU A 48 -0.77 -21.84 5.34
C LEU A 48 -2.05 -21.15 5.85
N ALA A 49 -2.91 -20.68 4.96
CA ALA A 49 -4.15 -19.99 5.32
C ALA A 49 -5.27 -20.94 5.79
N ILE A 50 -5.17 -22.26 5.55
CA ILE A 50 -6.14 -23.24 6.03
C ILE A 50 -6.05 -23.31 7.56
N GLY A 51 -7.04 -22.72 8.23
CA GLY A 51 -7.14 -22.72 9.70
C GLY A 51 -6.52 -21.49 10.39
N MET A 52 -6.03 -20.50 9.65
CA MET A 52 -5.65 -19.21 10.23
C MET A 52 -6.89 -18.45 10.69
N ARG A 53 -6.80 -17.77 11.84
CA ARG A 53 -7.86 -16.85 12.26
C ARG A 53 -7.81 -15.61 11.39
N ARG A 54 -8.96 -14.94 11.21
CA ARG A 54 -9.04 -13.67 10.45
C ARG A 54 -8.04 -12.63 10.94
N SER A 55 -7.87 -12.51 12.26
CA SER A 55 -6.87 -11.62 12.86
C SER A 55 -5.44 -11.92 12.41
N ASP A 56 -5.09 -13.21 12.25
CA ASP A 56 -3.74 -13.62 11.85
C ASP A 56 -3.50 -13.30 10.36
N ILE A 57 -4.54 -13.43 9.52
CA ILE A 57 -4.51 -13.01 8.11
C ILE A 57 -4.38 -11.50 8.00
N ASP A 58 -5.17 -10.76 8.79
CA ASP A 58 -5.18 -9.30 8.79
C ASP A 58 -3.79 -8.78 9.22
N SER A 59 -3.21 -9.29 10.31
CA SER A 59 -1.84 -8.94 10.74
C SER A 59 -0.78 -9.25 9.68
N MET A 60 -0.84 -10.42 9.04
CA MET A 60 0.09 -10.78 7.96
C MET A 60 0.04 -9.78 6.80
N PHE A 61 -1.15 -9.37 6.37
CA PHE A 61 -1.27 -8.39 5.27
C PHE A 61 -0.88 -6.98 5.69
N GLU A 62 -1.11 -6.60 6.93
CA GLU A 62 -0.59 -5.33 7.47
C GLU A 62 0.93 -5.29 7.46
N GLU A 63 1.60 -6.36 7.88
CA GLU A 63 3.06 -6.47 7.83
C GLU A 63 3.58 -6.36 6.39
N LEU A 64 2.95 -7.08 5.44
CA LEU A 64 3.30 -6.98 4.03
C LEU A 64 3.07 -5.57 3.47
N ALA A 65 1.97 -4.91 3.83
CA ALA A 65 1.69 -3.54 3.42
C ALA A 65 2.74 -2.56 3.98
N GLN A 66 3.12 -2.71 5.24
CA GLN A 66 4.17 -1.90 5.86
C GLN A 66 5.51 -2.06 5.13
N GLU A 67 5.92 -3.30 4.84
CA GLU A 67 7.13 -3.60 4.09
C GLU A 67 7.09 -2.98 2.69
N ALA A 68 5.97 -3.15 1.97
CA ALA A 68 5.79 -2.62 0.63
C ALA A 68 5.81 -1.08 0.60
N ILE A 69 5.18 -0.41 1.57
CA ILE A 69 5.25 1.06 1.74
C ILE A 69 6.69 1.50 2.01
N LYS A 70 7.37 0.88 2.98
CA LYS A 70 8.77 1.22 3.30
C LYS A 70 9.68 1.02 2.09
N MET A 71 9.47 -0.04 1.32
CA MET A 71 10.24 -0.29 0.09
C MET A 71 9.96 0.75 -0.99
N TYR A 72 8.69 1.13 -1.17
CA TYR A 72 8.31 2.21 -2.08
C TYR A 72 9.01 3.52 -1.72
N LEU A 73 8.97 3.93 -0.45
CA LEU A 73 9.55 5.19 0.02
C LEU A 73 11.09 5.25 -0.11
N ARG A 74 11.77 4.10 -0.03
CA ARG A 74 13.22 3.99 -0.28
C ARG A 74 13.58 3.90 -1.77
N GLY A 75 12.60 3.69 -2.64
CA GLY A 75 12.83 3.53 -4.07
C GLY A 75 13.35 4.81 -4.71
N ARG A 76 14.20 4.66 -5.73
CA ARG A 76 14.72 5.78 -6.53
C ARG A 76 13.81 6.07 -7.72
N GLY A 77 13.74 7.33 -8.13
CA GLY A 77 12.99 7.81 -9.27
C GLY A 77 11.54 7.32 -9.29
N HIS A 78 10.94 7.23 -10.47
CA HIS A 78 9.64 6.59 -10.65
C HIS A 78 9.79 5.05 -10.65
N PRO A 79 8.72 4.27 -10.37
CA PRO A 79 8.71 2.86 -10.69
C PRO A 79 8.96 2.63 -12.18
N GLU A 80 9.78 1.63 -12.51
CA GLU A 80 10.07 1.26 -13.90
C GLU A 80 8.84 0.58 -14.52
N HIS A 81 7.91 1.40 -15.00
CA HIS A 81 6.69 0.96 -15.66
C HIS A 81 6.37 1.89 -16.84
N VAL A 82 6.01 1.30 -17.99
CA VAL A 82 5.82 2.02 -19.26
C VAL A 82 4.83 3.19 -19.15
N VAL A 83 3.76 3.01 -18.38
CA VAL A 83 2.75 4.05 -18.13
C VAL A 83 3.36 5.34 -17.56
N PHE A 84 4.36 5.27 -16.68
CA PHE A 84 4.95 6.49 -16.11
C PHE A 84 5.89 7.20 -17.08
N ARG A 85 6.56 6.45 -17.95
CA ARG A 85 7.36 7.03 -19.05
C ARG A 85 6.46 7.80 -20.01
N ASP A 86 5.28 7.27 -20.30
CA ASP A 86 4.30 7.92 -21.17
C ASP A 86 3.68 9.17 -20.52
N ILE A 87 3.34 9.11 -19.24
CA ILE A 87 2.70 10.23 -18.51
C ILE A 87 3.67 11.38 -18.26
N ILE A 88 4.88 11.07 -17.79
CA ILE A 88 5.84 12.07 -17.28
C ILE A 88 6.82 12.51 -18.39
N GLY A 89 6.95 11.69 -19.42
CA GLY A 89 7.86 11.87 -20.54
C GLY A 89 9.24 11.28 -20.26
N GLU A 90 9.80 10.63 -21.28
CA GLU A 90 11.10 9.92 -21.22
C GLU A 90 12.24 10.80 -20.69
N ALA A 91 12.31 12.07 -21.13
CA ALA A 91 13.38 12.99 -20.71
C ALA A 91 13.35 13.28 -19.19
N THR A 92 12.16 13.52 -18.64
CA THR A 92 11.98 13.75 -17.20
C THR A 92 12.20 12.47 -16.41
N PHE A 93 11.66 11.34 -16.91
CA PHE A 93 11.83 10.04 -16.27
C PHE A 93 13.31 9.69 -16.09
N GLU A 94 14.14 9.85 -17.13
CA GLU A 94 15.58 9.55 -17.03
C GLU A 94 16.34 10.59 -16.20
N HIS A 95 15.90 11.85 -16.18
CA HIS A 95 16.49 12.87 -15.30
C HIS A 95 16.28 12.53 -13.81
N GLU A 96 15.08 12.11 -13.44
CA GLU A 96 14.69 11.84 -12.05
C GLU A 96 15.02 10.41 -11.59
N ARG A 97 15.48 9.54 -12.49
CA ARG A 97 15.71 8.11 -12.24
C ARG A 97 16.60 7.79 -11.04
N GLN A 98 17.60 8.63 -10.76
CA GLN A 98 18.53 8.44 -9.64
C GLN A 98 18.14 9.23 -8.37
N ASP A 99 17.04 9.98 -8.40
CA ASP A 99 16.56 10.72 -7.25
C ASP A 99 16.06 9.76 -6.16
N THR A 100 16.77 9.73 -5.03
CA THR A 100 16.46 8.86 -3.88
C THR A 100 15.32 9.39 -3.00
N LEU A 101 14.91 10.64 -3.20
CA LEU A 101 13.91 11.34 -2.40
C LEU A 101 12.58 11.49 -3.10
N LEU A 102 12.55 11.40 -4.44
CA LEU A 102 11.36 11.66 -5.26
C LEU A 102 10.08 11.02 -4.69
N ARG A 103 10.10 9.69 -4.45
CA ARG A 103 8.92 8.96 -3.98
C ARG A 103 8.49 9.37 -2.58
N SER A 104 9.46 9.61 -1.69
CA SER A 104 9.22 10.06 -0.33
C SER A 104 8.64 11.48 -0.31
N GLN A 105 9.17 12.38 -1.13
CA GLN A 105 8.65 13.74 -1.27
C GLN A 105 7.25 13.75 -1.88
N MET A 106 7.00 12.98 -2.93
CA MET A 106 5.66 12.84 -3.52
C MET A 106 4.65 12.31 -2.51
N PHE A 107 5.03 11.27 -1.74
CA PHE A 107 4.16 10.72 -0.71
C PHE A 107 3.88 11.74 0.41
N LEU A 108 4.91 12.46 0.87
CA LEU A 108 4.76 13.50 1.89
C LEU A 108 3.88 14.66 1.40
N ARG A 109 4.09 15.10 0.15
CA ARG A 109 3.27 16.12 -0.51
C ARG A 109 1.83 15.70 -0.60
N TRP A 110 1.59 14.45 -1.00
CA TRP A 110 0.24 13.89 -1.06
C TRP A 110 -0.43 13.86 0.31
N MET A 111 0.29 13.45 1.35
CA MET A 111 -0.24 13.35 2.72
C MET A 111 -0.47 14.70 3.41
N THR A 112 0.35 15.71 3.12
CA THR A 112 0.43 16.94 3.93
C THR A 112 0.31 18.24 3.14
N GLY A 113 0.35 18.16 1.81
CA GLY A 113 0.49 19.32 0.92
C GLY A 113 1.88 19.97 0.95
N LYS A 114 2.87 19.36 1.62
CA LYS A 114 4.22 19.92 1.81
C LYS A 114 5.30 18.90 1.45
N ASP A 115 6.49 19.41 1.12
CA ASP A 115 7.65 18.57 0.74
C ASP A 115 8.67 18.41 1.86
N VAL A 116 8.39 18.99 3.03
CA VAL A 116 9.33 19.10 4.15
C VAL A 116 8.67 18.59 5.42
N ILE A 117 9.39 17.76 6.17
CA ILE A 117 8.96 17.29 7.48
C ILE A 117 9.09 18.44 8.48
N GLN A 118 8.04 18.70 9.24
CA GLN A 118 8.12 19.55 10.42
C GLN A 118 8.44 18.64 11.61
N HIS A 119 9.67 18.70 12.12
CA HIS A 119 10.10 17.99 13.34
C HIS A 119 9.44 18.55 14.61
N ASP A 120 8.12 18.68 14.61
CA ASP A 120 7.38 18.71 15.86
C ASP A 120 7.42 17.29 16.41
N SER A 121 7.96 17.13 17.62
CA SER A 121 8.13 15.82 18.28
C SER A 121 6.81 15.07 18.47
N ASN A 122 5.68 15.79 18.39
CA ASN A 122 4.34 15.21 18.57
C ASN A 122 3.59 14.96 17.26
N ALA A 123 4.02 15.55 16.15
CA ALA A 123 3.41 15.31 14.85
C ALA A 123 4.04 14.06 14.22
N ARG A 124 3.22 13.12 13.76
CA ARG A 124 3.65 11.95 12.99
C ARG A 124 2.68 11.73 11.84
N LEU A 125 3.19 11.18 10.73
CA LEU A 125 2.31 10.65 9.70
C LEU A 125 1.69 9.35 10.23
N GLN A 126 0.37 9.21 10.15
CA GLN A 126 -0.31 8.00 10.62
C GLN A 126 -0.90 7.23 9.46
N ILE A 127 -0.50 5.97 9.33
CA ILE A 127 -1.03 5.04 8.34
C ILE A 127 -1.87 4.00 9.07
N PHE A 128 -3.16 3.98 8.76
CA PHE A 128 -4.11 3.00 9.29
C PHE A 128 -4.38 1.91 8.26
N PHE A 129 -4.61 0.69 8.74
CA PHE A 129 -5.06 -0.42 7.91
C PHE A 129 -6.49 -0.81 8.26
N SER A 130 -7.37 -0.82 7.26
CA SER A 130 -8.75 -1.26 7.39
C SER A 130 -8.99 -2.43 6.45
N HIS A 131 -9.52 -3.54 6.96
CA HIS A 131 -9.72 -4.75 6.16
C HIS A 131 -11.15 -4.85 5.64
N ARG A 132 -11.29 -5.16 4.36
CA ARG A 132 -12.60 -5.39 3.72
C ARG A 132 -12.60 -6.71 2.94
N GLY A 133 -13.81 -7.14 2.57
CA GLY A 133 -14.01 -8.31 1.74
C GLY A 133 -13.74 -9.64 2.43
N ASP A 134 -13.66 -10.69 1.63
CA ASP A 134 -13.42 -12.04 2.10
C ASP A 134 -11.91 -12.30 2.29
N ARG A 135 -11.56 -12.74 3.51
CA ARG A 135 -10.20 -13.09 3.90
C ARG A 135 -9.81 -14.49 3.41
N GLY A 136 -10.81 -15.32 3.07
CA GLY A 136 -10.64 -16.70 2.63
C GLY A 136 -10.55 -16.88 1.12
N CYS A 137 -10.86 -15.87 0.31
CA CYS A 137 -10.90 -16.04 -1.14
C CYS A 137 -9.51 -16.24 -1.76
N SER A 138 -9.39 -17.39 -2.44
CA SER A 138 -8.29 -17.73 -3.33
C SER A 138 -8.22 -16.74 -4.50
N VAL A 139 -6.99 -16.41 -4.89
CA VAL A 139 -6.63 -15.55 -6.01
C VAL A 139 -7.48 -15.87 -7.24
N HIS A 140 -8.17 -14.86 -7.77
CA HIS A 140 -8.59 -14.92 -9.16
C HIS A 140 -7.43 -14.42 -10.01
N ALA A 141 -6.88 -15.27 -10.88
CA ALA A 141 -5.99 -14.81 -11.93
C ALA A 141 -6.75 -13.75 -12.76
N GLY A 142 -6.30 -12.50 -12.71
CA GLY A 142 -7.02 -11.35 -13.28
C GLY A 142 -7.88 -10.55 -12.30
N ALA A 143 -7.72 -10.76 -10.98
CA ALA A 143 -8.39 -9.94 -9.99
C ALA A 143 -8.07 -8.44 -10.19
N PRO A 144 -9.06 -7.56 -10.04
CA PRO A 144 -8.93 -6.14 -10.33
C PRO A 144 -7.87 -5.49 -9.42
N PHE A 145 -7.27 -4.41 -9.91
CA PHE A 145 -6.54 -3.46 -9.05
C PHE A 145 -7.38 -3.08 -7.83
N PRO A 146 -6.75 -2.67 -6.71
CA PRO A 146 -7.48 -2.23 -5.52
C PRO A 146 -8.62 -1.29 -5.91
N ALA A 147 -9.86 -1.71 -5.66
CA ALA A 147 -11.04 -0.92 -5.99
C ALA A 147 -11.26 0.19 -4.96
N SER A 148 -10.74 -0.03 -3.74
CA SER A 148 -10.85 0.93 -2.67
C SER A 148 -9.78 2.03 -2.79
N PRO A 149 -10.16 3.33 -2.81
CA PRO A 149 -9.20 4.41 -2.79
C PRO A 149 -8.46 4.47 -1.45
N ILE A 150 -7.20 4.92 -1.46
CA ILE A 150 -6.50 5.25 -0.21
C ILE A 150 -7.08 6.55 0.32
N ARG A 151 -7.68 6.50 1.52
CA ARG A 151 -8.34 7.67 2.10
C ARG A 151 -7.31 8.51 2.85
N VAL A 152 -7.11 9.75 2.42
CA VAL A 152 -6.26 10.72 3.13
C VAL A 152 -7.14 11.75 3.81
N THR A 153 -6.91 11.97 5.10
CA THR A 153 -7.58 13.01 5.87
C THR A 153 -6.58 14.12 6.19
N ALA A 154 -6.57 15.17 5.38
CA ALA A 154 -5.95 16.43 5.76
C ALA A 154 -6.87 17.17 6.77
N PRO A 155 -6.37 17.82 7.84
CA PRO A 155 -4.97 18.18 8.13
C PRO A 155 -4.22 17.23 9.09
N THR A 156 -4.78 16.08 9.47
CA THR A 156 -4.24 15.23 10.53
C THR A 156 -3.07 14.36 10.11
N ALA A 157 -2.54 14.54 8.90
CA ALA A 157 -1.45 13.73 8.35
C ALA A 157 -1.74 12.21 8.44
N ARG A 158 -3.03 11.87 8.32
CA ARG A 158 -3.56 10.51 8.46
C ARG A 158 -3.99 9.98 7.10
N CYS A 159 -3.61 8.75 6.78
CA CYS A 159 -4.24 8.00 5.70
C CYS A 159 -4.65 6.60 6.14
N THR A 160 -5.62 6.03 5.43
CA THR A 160 -6.13 4.68 5.68
C THR A 160 -6.04 3.87 4.40
N PHE A 161 -5.22 2.82 4.44
CA PHE A 161 -5.15 1.81 3.40
C PHE A 161 -6.24 0.78 3.65
N ILE A 162 -7.09 0.58 2.65
CA ILE A 162 -8.12 -0.45 2.70
C ILE A 162 -7.53 -1.72 2.09
N ILE A 163 -7.28 -2.72 2.93
CA ILE A 163 -6.81 -4.04 2.52
C ILE A 163 -8.02 -4.86 2.09
N ASP A 164 -8.40 -4.67 0.83
CA ASP A 164 -9.37 -5.48 0.10
C ASP A 164 -8.68 -6.59 -0.73
N GLU A 165 -9.44 -7.37 -1.48
CA GLU A 165 -8.93 -8.45 -2.31
C GLU A 165 -7.89 -7.96 -3.34
N GLY A 166 -8.10 -6.79 -3.93
CA GLY A 166 -7.19 -6.19 -4.90
C GLY A 166 -5.84 -5.86 -4.26
N LEU A 167 -5.85 -5.20 -3.10
CA LEU A 167 -4.62 -4.86 -2.40
C LEU A 167 -3.89 -6.12 -1.89
N ARG A 168 -4.62 -7.11 -1.36
CA ARG A 168 -4.04 -8.42 -0.99
C ARG A 168 -3.33 -9.08 -2.16
N ASN A 169 -3.89 -9.00 -3.37
CA ASN A 169 -3.26 -9.57 -4.57
C ASN A 169 -1.98 -8.84 -4.97
N LEU A 170 -1.92 -7.50 -4.83
CA LEU A 170 -0.69 -6.75 -5.04
C LEU A 170 0.39 -7.15 -4.03
N LEU A 171 0.02 -7.29 -2.75
CA LEU A 171 0.95 -7.62 -1.66
C LEU A 171 1.47 -9.08 -1.74
N ARG A 172 0.68 -10.01 -2.28
CA ARG A 172 1.08 -11.41 -2.49
C ARG A 172 2.19 -11.61 -3.53
N GLN A 173 2.47 -10.63 -4.37
CA GLN A 173 3.57 -10.71 -5.35
C GLN A 173 4.95 -10.83 -4.67
N ALA A 174 5.01 -10.60 -3.36
CA ALA A 174 6.23 -10.58 -2.55
C ALA A 174 7.21 -9.48 -3.01
N PRO A 175 8.30 -9.24 -2.26
CA PRO A 175 9.35 -8.33 -2.69
C PRO A 175 9.85 -8.64 -4.11
N PRO A 176 10.06 -7.60 -4.96
CA PRO A 176 10.09 -6.18 -4.60
C PRO A 176 8.72 -5.47 -4.69
N PHE A 177 7.59 -6.17 -4.75
CA PHE A 177 6.25 -5.57 -4.79
C PHE A 177 6.03 -4.60 -5.98
N CYS A 178 6.57 -4.90 -7.17
CA CYS A 178 6.52 -3.99 -8.33
C CYS A 178 5.14 -3.42 -8.64
N SER A 179 4.09 -4.25 -8.60
CA SER A 179 2.73 -3.80 -8.90
C SER A 179 2.15 -2.93 -7.80
N PHE A 180 2.45 -3.22 -6.53
CA PHE A 180 2.08 -2.32 -5.42
C PHE A 180 2.78 -0.97 -5.56
N GLN A 181 4.08 -0.96 -5.84
CA GLN A 181 4.83 0.28 -6.02
C GLN A 181 4.27 1.11 -7.18
N THR A 182 3.94 0.46 -8.30
CA THR A 182 3.32 1.09 -9.46
C THR A 182 1.95 1.68 -9.09
N TRP A 183 1.09 0.89 -8.44
CA TRP A 183 -0.22 1.35 -8.01
C TRP A 183 -0.14 2.55 -7.06
N LEU A 184 0.66 2.45 -5.99
CA LEU A 184 0.84 3.54 -5.02
C LEU A 184 1.42 4.79 -5.69
N HIS A 185 2.36 4.63 -6.61
CA HIS A 185 2.93 5.75 -7.36
C HIS A 185 1.88 6.48 -8.20
N GLY A 186 0.98 5.74 -8.86
CA GLY A 186 -0.15 6.31 -9.58
C GLY A 186 -1.04 7.15 -8.66
N VAL A 187 -1.36 6.62 -7.47
CA VAL A 187 -2.19 7.32 -6.48
C VAL A 187 -1.56 8.64 -6.02
N VAL A 188 -0.24 8.67 -5.77
CA VAL A 188 0.43 9.91 -5.33
C VAL A 188 0.67 10.90 -6.47
N LEU A 189 0.74 10.43 -7.73
CA LEU A 189 0.97 11.28 -8.90
C LEU A 189 -0.29 12.07 -9.27
N ASP A 190 -1.45 11.42 -9.25
CA ASP A 190 -2.75 12.07 -9.44
C ASP A 190 -3.81 11.45 -8.52
N PRO A 191 -4.04 12.05 -7.34
CA PRO A 191 -5.02 11.55 -6.38
C PRO A 191 -6.44 11.51 -6.94
N ASN A 192 -6.77 12.39 -7.90
CA ASN A 192 -8.12 12.54 -8.43
C ASN A 192 -8.49 11.44 -9.44
N VAL A 193 -7.50 10.72 -9.98
CA VAL A 193 -7.74 9.61 -10.93
C VAL A 193 -8.44 8.44 -10.24
N TYR A 194 -8.29 8.31 -8.92
CA TYR A 194 -8.85 7.19 -8.15
C TYR A 194 -10.10 7.54 -7.32
N ASP A 195 -10.57 8.80 -7.36
CA ASP A 195 -11.81 9.23 -6.70
C ASP A 195 -13.08 8.87 -7.51
N VAL A 196 -12.92 8.29 -8.72
CA VAL A 196 -14.01 8.07 -9.70
C VAL A 196 -14.27 6.59 -10.03
N LEU A 197 -13.71 5.66 -9.25
CA LEU A 197 -14.02 4.22 -9.33
C LEU A 197 -14.82 3.77 -8.10
#